data_AF-A0ABD6SAW0-F1
#
_entry.id   AF-A0ABD6SAW0-F1
#
_cell.length_a   1.000
_cell.length_b   1.000
_cell.length_c   1.000
_cell.angle_alpha   90.00
_cell.angle_beta   90.00
_cell.angle_gamma   90.00
#
_symmetry.space_group_name_H-M   'P 1'
#
loop_
_entity.id
_entity.type
_entity.pdbx_description
1 polymer ?
#
loop_
_entity_poly.entity_id
_entity_poly.type
_entity_poly.pdbx_seq_one_letter_code
_entity_poly.pdbx_strand_id
1 'polypeptide(L)'
;MLKHVEYYVGVVGGLFGVLNTLFYGQYLHWLGDHGDKFVTLLLVAHVLALGLSCFVTKVPVVFYGVAMCAVGILSLGVFSLGMVVPAVLEIISGGLAFRKMKIADVK
;
A
#
# COMPACT_ATOMS: atom_id res chain seq x y z
N MET A 1 -7.61 5.68 -20.19
CA MET A 1 -8.12 4.67 -19.24
C MET A 1 -7.05 4.14 -18.27
N LEU A 2 -5.80 3.84 -18.66
CA LEU A 2 -4.81 3.22 -17.75
C LEU A 2 -4.38 4.03 -16.52
N LYS A 3 -4.43 5.38 -16.55
CA LYS A 3 -4.13 6.21 -15.36
C LYS A 3 -5.07 5.94 -14.17
N HIS A 4 -6.23 5.36 -14.41
CA HIS A 4 -7.21 5.09 -13.36
C HIS A 4 -6.96 3.76 -12.65
N VAL A 5 -6.32 2.77 -13.30
CA VAL A 5 -6.23 1.42 -12.72
C VAL A 5 -5.29 1.39 -11.52
N GLU A 6 -4.10 1.98 -11.63
CA GLU A 6 -3.18 2.16 -10.49
C GLU A 6 -3.81 3.00 -9.35
N TYR A 7 -4.60 4.03 -9.70
CA TYR A 7 -5.32 4.83 -8.72
C TYR A 7 -6.32 3.97 -7.95
N TYR A 8 -7.20 3.24 -8.65
CA TYR A 8 -8.22 2.40 -8.01
C TYR A 8 -7.59 1.26 -7.22
N VAL A 9 -6.60 0.57 -7.79
CA VAL A 9 -5.93 -0.55 -7.12
C VAL A 9 -5.16 -0.05 -5.89
N GLY A 10 -4.44 1.08 -5.99
CA GLY A 10 -3.71 1.68 -4.88
C GLY A 10 -4.62 2.24 -3.78
N VAL A 11 -5.72 2.91 -4.13
CA VAL A 11 -6.70 3.42 -3.15
C VAL A 11 -7.40 2.26 -2.45
N VAL A 12 -7.84 1.23 -3.19
CA VAL A 12 -8.48 0.05 -2.60
C VAL A 12 -7.47 -0.69 -1.70
N GLY A 13 -6.24 -0.91 -2.16
CA GLY A 13 -5.16 -1.49 -1.37
C GLY A 13 -4.90 -0.73 -0.07
N GLY A 14 -4.71 0.59 -0.16
CA GLY A 14 -4.48 1.46 1.01
C GLY A 14 -5.67 1.49 1.98
N LEU A 15 -6.91 1.54 1.47
CA LEU A 15 -8.10 1.57 2.32
C LEU A 15 -8.27 0.26 3.10
N PHE A 16 -8.13 -0.89 2.41
CA PHE A 16 -8.13 -2.20 3.06
C PHE A 16 -6.96 -2.36 4.02
N GLY A 17 -5.78 -1.81 3.70
CA GLY A 17 -4.60 -1.83 4.55
C GLY A 17 -4.82 -1.05 5.85
N VAL A 18 -5.39 0.15 5.77
CA VAL A 18 -5.74 0.95 6.95
C VAL A 18 -6.76 0.20 7.82
N LEU A 19 -7.84 -0.29 7.22
CA LEU A 19 -8.89 -1.01 7.96
C LEU A 19 -8.34 -2.26 8.63
N ASN A 20 -7.62 -3.13 7.91
CA ASN A 20 -7.04 -4.34 8.48
C ASN A 20 -6.00 -4.03 9.56
N THR A 21 -5.22 -2.95 9.41
CA THR A 21 -4.25 -2.55 10.45
C THR A 21 -4.94 -2.13 11.74
N LEU A 22 -6.09 -1.43 11.65
CA LEU A 22 -6.88 -1.08 12.84
C LEU A 22 -7.45 -2.32 13.53
N PHE A 23 -8.00 -3.28 12.77
CA PHE A 23 -8.46 -4.55 13.33
C PHE A 23 -7.32 -5.38 13.92
N TYR A 24 -6.16 -5.39 13.27
CA TYR A 24 -4.95 -6.06 13.76
C TYR A 24 -4.46 -5.45 15.07
N GLY A 25 -4.45 -4.12 15.20
CA GLY A 25 -4.13 -3.43 16.45
C GLY A 25 -5.07 -3.81 17.58
N GLN A 26 -6.39 -3.83 17.32
CA GLN A 26 -7.38 -4.25 18.31
C GLN A 26 -7.20 -5.72 18.72
N TYR A 27 -6.86 -6.60 17.77
CA TYR A 27 -6.59 -8.01 18.02
C TYR A 27 -5.36 -8.22 18.91
N LEU A 28 -4.24 -7.53 18.62
CA LEU A 28 -3.04 -7.58 19.46
C LEU A 28 -3.30 -7.04 20.87
N HIS A 29 -4.03 -5.93 20.98
CA HIS A 29 -4.42 -5.37 22.28
C HIS A 29 -5.26 -6.36 23.10
N TRP A 30 -6.17 -7.11 22.46
CA TRP A 30 -6.94 -8.15 23.13
C TRP A 30 -6.10 -9.34 23.63
N LEU A 31 -5.01 -9.67 22.91
CA LEU A 31 -4.05 -10.70 23.32
C LEU A 31 -3.08 -10.23 24.42
N GLY A 32 -3.13 -8.95 24.84
CA GLY A 32 -2.20 -8.37 25.80
C GLY A 32 -0.80 -8.11 25.23
N ASP A 33 -0.65 -8.15 23.91
CA ASP A 33 0.62 -7.85 23.24
C ASP A 33 0.80 -6.34 23.04
N HIS A 34 2.01 -5.85 23.26
CA HIS A 34 2.39 -4.43 23.18
C HIS A 34 3.07 -4.11 21.85
N GLY A 35 2.55 -4.65 20.75
CA GLY A 35 3.01 -4.38 19.38
C GLY A 35 2.57 -3.02 18.83
N ASP A 36 2.19 -2.07 19.68
CA ASP A 36 1.61 -0.76 19.37
C ASP A 36 2.44 0.06 18.37
N LYS A 37 3.77 0.04 18.53
CA LYS A 37 4.71 0.74 17.63
C LYS A 37 4.68 0.18 16.22
N PHE A 38 4.61 -1.14 16.09
CA PHE A 38 4.60 -1.81 14.80
C PHE A 38 3.26 -1.61 14.08
N VAL A 39 2.15 -1.70 14.81
CA VAL A 39 0.80 -1.37 14.30
C VAL A 39 0.74 0.08 13.83
N THR A 40 1.27 1.01 14.61
CA THR A 40 1.30 2.44 14.25
C THR A 40 2.14 2.67 13.00
N LEU A 41 3.28 2.00 12.87
CA LEU A 41 4.14 2.09 11.69
C LEU A 41 3.43 1.58 10.43
N LEU A 42 2.74 0.44 10.51
CA LEU A 42 1.93 -0.09 9.40
C LEU A 42 0.78 0.85 9.04
N LEU A 43 0.12 1.43 10.05
CA LEU A 43 -1.00 2.33 9.83
C LEU A 43 -0.53 3.59 9.09
N VAL A 44 0.58 4.18 9.52
CA VAL A 44 1.19 5.33 8.84
C VAL A 44 1.60 4.95 7.42
N ALA A 45 2.19 3.77 7.20
CA ALA A 45 2.58 3.30 5.88
C ALA A 45 1.38 3.18 4.92
N HIS A 46 0.26 2.58 5.35
CA HIS A 46 -0.95 2.47 4.53
C HIS A 46 -1.66 3.80 4.31
N VAL A 47 -1.66 4.71 5.29
CA VAL A 47 -2.18 6.08 5.09
C VAL A 47 -1.33 6.84 4.06
N LEU A 48 -0.01 6.70 4.11
CA LEU A 48 0.88 7.28 3.11
C LEU A 48 0.67 6.66 1.73
N ALA A 49 0.49 5.34 1.64
CA ALA A 49 0.17 4.65 0.38
C ALA A 49 -1.16 5.12 -0.22
N LEU A 50 -2.18 5.33 0.62
CA LEU A 50 -3.47 5.90 0.23
C LEU A 50 -3.29 7.33 -0.30
N GLY A 51 -2.55 8.17 0.42
CA GLY A 51 -2.23 9.54 0.02
C GLY A 51 -1.48 9.58 -1.31
N LEU A 52 -0.43 8.77 -1.46
CA LEU A 52 0.33 8.62 -2.70
C LEU A 52 -0.57 8.19 -3.86
N SER A 53 -1.50 7.28 -3.62
CA SER A 53 -2.45 6.82 -4.63
C SER A 53 -3.40 7.94 -5.06
N CYS A 54 -3.86 8.78 -4.13
CA CYS A 54 -4.65 9.97 -4.45
C CYS A 54 -3.88 10.98 -5.33
N PHE A 55 -2.55 11.04 -5.20
CA PHE A 55 -1.69 11.94 -5.98
C PHE A 55 -0.90 11.23 -7.08
N VAL A 56 -1.31 10.03 -7.50
CA VAL A 56 -0.54 9.21 -8.46
C VAL A 56 -0.20 9.93 -9.78
N THR A 57 -1.01 10.91 -10.19
CA THR A 57 -0.75 11.72 -11.40
C THR A 57 0.26 12.84 -11.20
N LYS A 58 0.53 13.24 -9.95
CA LYS A 58 1.44 14.36 -9.59
C LYS A 58 2.78 13.87 -9.02
N VAL A 59 2.87 12.61 -8.63
CA VAL A 59 4.07 12.02 -8.02
C VAL A 59 4.95 11.39 -9.12
N PRO A 60 6.29 11.48 -9.02
CA PRO A 60 7.18 10.77 -9.92
C PRO A 60 6.90 9.27 -9.93
N VAL A 61 6.80 8.69 -11.13
CA VAL A 61 6.39 7.29 -11.33
C VAL A 61 7.31 6.32 -10.60
N VAL A 62 8.63 6.60 -10.56
CA VAL A 62 9.62 5.77 -9.84
C VAL A 62 9.34 5.79 -8.35
N PHE A 63 9.14 6.99 -7.80
CA PHE A 63 8.89 7.16 -6.37
C PHE A 63 7.59 6.48 -5.95
N TYR A 64 6.50 6.69 -6.71
CA TYR A 64 5.23 6.03 -6.46
C TYR A 64 5.36 4.50 -6.53
N GLY A 65 5.98 3.98 -7.60
CA GLY A 65 6.14 2.55 -7.80
C GLY A 65 6.93 1.87 -6.68
N VAL A 66 8.08 2.44 -6.30
CA VAL A 66 8.92 1.90 -5.23
C VAL A 66 8.21 1.99 -3.88
N ALA A 67 7.59 3.14 -3.57
CA ALA A 67 6.90 3.32 -2.29
C ALA A 67 5.76 2.34 -2.10
N MET A 68 4.89 2.17 -3.11
CA MET A 68 3.76 1.23 -3.05
C MET A 68 4.23 -0.22 -2.89
N CYS A 69 5.28 -0.63 -3.63
CA CYS A 69 5.86 -1.96 -3.48
C CYS A 69 6.49 -2.15 -2.08
N ALA A 70 7.18 -1.14 -1.55
CA ALA A 70 7.79 -1.22 -0.23
C ALA A 70 6.74 -1.37 0.88
N VAL A 71 5.65 -0.61 0.82
CA VAL A 71 4.53 -0.76 1.76
C VAL A 71 3.92 -2.16 1.66
N GLY A 72 3.64 -2.63 0.45
CA GLY A 72 3.09 -3.97 0.28
C GLY A 72 4.01 -5.09 0.79
N ILE A 73 5.32 -5.01 0.53
CA ILE A 73 6.30 -5.98 1.06
C ILE A 73 6.37 -5.93 2.58
N LEU A 74 6.36 -4.73 3.18
CA LEU A 74 6.33 -4.56 4.62
C LEU A 74 5.08 -5.22 5.23
N SER A 75 3.93 -5.05 4.56
CA SER A 75 2.66 -5.62 4.99
C SER A 75 2.58 -7.14 4.83
N LEU A 76 3.35 -7.75 3.91
CA LEU A 76 3.51 -9.21 3.84
C LEU A 76 4.21 -9.79 5.07
N GLY A 77 4.99 -9.00 5.81
CA GLY A 77 5.55 -9.41 7.10
C GLY A 77 4.47 -9.74 8.14
N VAL A 78 3.25 -9.26 7.93
CA VAL A 78 2.07 -9.55 8.74
C VAL A 78 1.14 -10.46 7.96
N PHE A 79 1.36 -11.77 8.05
CA PHE A 79 0.47 -12.75 7.41
C PHE A 79 -0.92 -12.85 8.07
N SER A 80 -1.10 -12.22 9.23
CA SER A 80 -2.34 -12.31 10.00
C SER A 80 -3.44 -11.37 9.46
N LEU A 81 -4.71 -11.74 9.70
CA LEU A 81 -5.89 -10.89 9.52
C LEU A 81 -6.12 -10.32 8.11
N GLY A 82 -5.70 -11.03 7.07
CA GLY A 82 -6.06 -10.68 5.68
C GLY A 82 -5.23 -9.53 5.09
N MET A 83 -4.11 -9.16 5.72
CA MET A 83 -3.15 -8.16 5.21
C MET A 83 -2.49 -8.55 3.88
N VAL A 84 -2.62 -9.81 3.45
CA VAL A 84 -2.19 -10.28 2.13
C VAL A 84 -2.93 -9.55 1.00
N VAL A 85 -4.23 -9.29 1.15
CA VAL A 85 -5.02 -8.62 0.12
C VAL A 85 -4.53 -7.18 -0.14
N PRO A 86 -4.46 -6.29 0.87
CA PRO A 86 -3.94 -4.94 0.64
C PRO A 86 -2.48 -4.95 0.17
N ALA A 87 -1.63 -5.84 0.72
CA ALA A 87 -0.24 -5.96 0.30
C ALA A 87 -0.10 -6.29 -1.19
N VAL A 88 -0.86 -7.27 -1.68
CA VAL A 88 -0.85 -7.67 -3.11
C VAL A 88 -1.38 -6.54 -3.99
N LEU A 89 -2.45 -5.86 -3.58
CA LEU A 89 -3.00 -4.74 -4.33
C LEU A 89 -1.99 -3.58 -4.42
N GLU A 90 -1.32 -3.21 -3.34
CA GLU A 90 -0.32 -2.15 -3.34
C GLU A 90 0.90 -2.50 -4.21
N ILE A 91 1.36 -3.76 -4.18
CA ILE A 91 2.42 -4.25 -5.07
C ILE A 91 1.98 -4.17 -6.54
N ILE A 92 0.75 -4.61 -6.86
CA ILE A 92 0.24 -4.54 -8.23
C ILE A 92 0.14 -3.08 -8.67
N SER A 93 -0.34 -2.19 -7.80
CA SER A 93 -0.40 -0.75 -8.10
C SER A 93 0.98 -0.17 -8.41
N GLY A 94 1.97 -0.47 -7.57
CA GLY A 94 3.36 -0.02 -7.78
C GLY A 94 3.95 -0.59 -9.08
N GLY A 95 3.72 -1.88 -9.35
CA GLY A 95 4.13 -2.56 -10.58
C GLY A 95 3.55 -1.93 -11.85
N LEU A 96 2.27 -1.55 -11.81
CA LEU A 96 1.59 -0.87 -12.92
C LEU A 96 2.21 0.50 -13.22
N ALA A 97 2.70 1.20 -12.20
CA ALA A 97 3.36 2.49 -12.38
C ALA A 97 4.64 2.35 -13.22
N PHE A 98 5.50 1.36 -12.95
CA PHE A 98 6.73 1.14 -13.72
C PHE A 98 6.49 0.87 -15.21
N ARG A 99 5.33 0.30 -15.55
CA ARG A 99 4.93 0.05 -16.94
C ARG A 99 4.85 1.35 -17.77
N LYS A 100 4.62 2.50 -17.13
CA LYS A 100 4.59 3.82 -17.79
C LYS A 100 5.98 4.35 -18.15
N MET A 101 7.03 3.99 -17.42
CA MET A 101 8.39 4.40 -17.76
C MET A 101 8.79 3.84 -19.12
N LYS A 102 8.49 2.55 -19.35
CA LYS A 102 8.79 1.88 -20.63
C LYS A 102 8.07 2.51 -21.83
N ILE A 103 6.99 3.26 -21.62
CA ILE A 103 6.24 3.93 -22.69
C ILE A 103 6.78 5.36 -22.91
N ALA A 104 7.27 6.01 -21.85
CA ALA A 104 7.84 7.35 -21.92
C ALA A 104 9.26 7.36 -22.51
N ASP A 105 10.04 6.29 -22.32
CA ASP A 105 11.41 6.14 -22.84
C ASP A 105 11.48 5.72 -24.32
N VAL A 106 10.33 5.37 -24.93
CA VAL A 106 10.24 4.91 -26.34
C VAL A 106 9.75 6.03 -27.26
N LYS A 107 9.82 7.28 -26.81
CA LYS A 107 9.53 8.48 -27.60
C LYS A 107 10.77 9.36 -27.73
#